data_AF-B7R4V5-F1
#
_entry.id   AF-B7R4V5-F1
#
_cell.length_a   1.000
_cell.length_b   1.000
_cell.length_c   1.000
_cell.angle_alpha   90.00
_cell.angle_beta   90.00
_cell.angle_gamma   90.00
#
_symmetry.space_group_name_H-M   'P 1'
#
loop_
_entity.id
_entity.type
_entity.pdbx_description
1 polymer ?
#
loop_
_entity_poly.entity_id
_entity_poly.type
_entity_poly.pdbx_seq_one_letter_code
_entity_poly.pdbx_strand_id
1 'polypeptide(L)'
;MPYAGFARTTEGPLKTFERIMEELKKRGFEVTFAKHHWAGDMPFGLIIAETDKGPLAIRWSLGKEFELRIEEIDEDAFEDLVEETLDYIGGD
;
A
#
# COMPACT_ATOMS: atom_id res chain seq x y z
N MET A 1 6.22 -5.54 14.65
CA MET A 1 5.03 -6.11 14.02
C MET A 1 4.66 -5.25 12.82
N PRO A 2 4.85 -5.77 11.60
CA PRO A 2 4.47 -5.09 10.37
C PRO A 2 2.94 -5.05 10.16
N TYR A 3 2.51 -4.23 9.21
CA TYR A 3 1.13 -4.13 8.77
C TYR A 3 1.01 -4.37 7.26
N ALA A 4 -0.03 -5.09 6.86
CA ALA A 4 -0.49 -5.15 5.49
C ALA A 4 -1.75 -4.33 5.31
N GLY A 5 -1.87 -3.66 4.17
CA GLY A 5 -3.08 -2.99 3.75
C GLY A 5 -3.49 -3.38 2.35
N PHE A 6 -4.80 -3.40 2.16
CA PHE A 6 -5.43 -3.68 0.87
C PHE A 6 -6.41 -2.57 0.57
N ALA A 7 -6.15 -1.86 -0.53
CA ALA A 7 -6.97 -0.76 -0.96
C ALA A 7 -7.63 -1.01 -2.33
N ARG A 8 -8.85 -0.51 -2.49
CA ARG A 8 -9.46 -0.30 -3.80
C ARG A 8 -9.63 1.18 -4.01
N THR A 9 -9.52 1.64 -5.26
CA THR A 9 -9.59 3.07 -5.59
C THR A 9 -10.26 3.30 -6.93
N THR A 10 -11.00 4.40 -7.05
CA THR A 10 -11.54 4.91 -8.32
C THR A 10 -10.59 5.89 -9.01
N GLU A 11 -9.48 6.22 -8.36
CA GLU A 11 -8.58 7.29 -8.79
C GLU A 11 -7.31 6.73 -9.41
N GLY A 12 -6.63 7.57 -10.20
CA GLY A 12 -5.30 7.25 -10.70
C GLY A 12 -4.24 7.17 -9.58
N PRO A 13 -3.01 6.77 -9.91
CA PRO A 13 -2.06 6.29 -8.89
C PRO A 13 -1.57 7.38 -7.94
N LEU A 14 -1.28 8.59 -8.43
CA LEU A 14 -0.90 9.73 -7.57
C LEU A 14 -1.99 10.06 -6.54
N LYS A 15 -3.24 10.20 -7.00
CA LYS A 15 -4.38 10.49 -6.12
C LYS A 15 -4.69 9.34 -5.15
N THR A 16 -4.46 8.11 -5.59
CA THR A 16 -4.60 6.93 -4.74
C THR A 16 -3.60 6.97 -3.60
N PHE A 17 -2.33 7.30 -3.89
CA PHE A 17 -1.31 7.52 -2.86
C PHE A 17 -1.73 8.60 -1.86
N GLU A 18 -2.12 9.79 -2.34
CA GLU A 18 -2.57 10.89 -1.47
C GLU A 18 -3.74 10.50 -0.57
N ARG A 19 -4.74 9.83 -1.15
CA ARG A 19 -5.94 9.39 -0.41
C ARG A 19 -5.59 8.34 0.65
N ILE A 20 -4.70 7.41 0.34
CA ILE A 20 -4.23 6.41 1.31
C ILE A 20 -3.47 7.09 2.45
N MET A 21 -2.56 8.04 2.15
CA MET A 21 -1.85 8.79 3.20
C MET A 21 -2.82 9.55 4.13
N GLU A 22 -3.87 10.16 3.57
CA GLU A 22 -4.90 10.85 4.35
C GLU A 22 -5.64 9.88 5.30
N GLU A 23 -6.02 8.71 4.79
CA GLU A 23 -6.71 7.69 5.59
C GLU A 23 -5.82 7.07 6.67
N LEU A 24 -4.53 6.87 6.39
CA LEU A 24 -3.57 6.43 7.40
C LEU A 24 -3.47 7.44 8.54
N LYS A 25 -3.36 8.73 8.22
CA LYS A 25 -3.35 9.80 9.22
C LYS A 25 -4.64 9.79 10.07
N LYS A 26 -5.82 9.63 9.45
CA LYS A 26 -7.10 9.53 10.17
C LYS A 26 -7.17 8.33 11.10
N ARG A 27 -6.50 7.22 10.75
CA ARG A 27 -6.39 6.00 11.56
C ARG A 27 -5.25 6.07 12.59
N GLY A 28 -4.61 7.22 12.72
CA GLY A 28 -3.58 7.49 13.70
C GLY A 28 -2.25 6.81 13.38
N PHE A 29 -1.94 6.59 12.10
CA PHE A 29 -0.57 6.29 11.67
C PHE A 29 0.14 7.61 11.35
N GLU A 30 1.36 7.77 11.84
CA GLU A 30 2.27 8.83 11.45
C GLU A 30 3.29 8.27 10.46
N VAL A 31 3.17 8.66 9.19
CA VAL A 31 4.06 8.21 8.11
C VAL A 31 5.26 9.15 8.00
N THR A 32 6.46 8.63 8.23
CA THR A 32 7.72 9.39 8.15
C THR A 32 8.34 9.32 6.76
N PHE A 33 8.15 8.21 6.06
CA PHE A 33 8.62 7.97 4.72
C PHE A 33 7.65 7.04 3.99
N ALA A 34 7.44 7.26 2.69
CA ALA A 34 6.69 6.34 1.86
C ALA A 34 7.22 6.31 0.43
N LYS A 35 7.20 5.12 -0.15
CA LYS A 35 7.56 4.86 -1.54
C LYS A 35 6.35 4.25 -2.26
N HIS A 36 6.06 4.78 -3.44
CA HIS A 36 4.95 4.30 -4.27
C HIS A 36 5.50 3.61 -5.52
N HIS A 37 5.26 2.30 -5.59
CA HIS A 37 5.60 1.44 -6.70
C HIS A 37 4.37 1.22 -7.58
N TRP A 38 4.51 1.52 -8.87
CA TRP A 38 3.50 1.26 -9.90
C TRP A 38 4.17 1.32 -11.28
N ALA A 39 3.61 0.58 -12.23
CA ALA A 39 3.95 0.66 -13.65
C ALA A 39 2.76 1.28 -14.41
N GLY A 40 3.05 2.06 -15.47
CA GLY A 40 2.08 2.98 -16.08
C GLY A 40 0.82 2.35 -16.67
N ASP A 41 0.85 1.06 -16.98
CA ASP A 41 -0.25 0.27 -17.54
C ASP A 41 -0.89 -0.70 -16.53
N MET A 42 -0.37 -0.79 -15.30
CA MET A 42 -0.88 -1.73 -14.30
C MET A 42 -2.11 -1.17 -13.56
N PRO A 43 -3.20 -1.96 -13.40
CA PRO A 43 -4.39 -1.54 -12.68
C PRO A 43 -4.24 -1.67 -11.15
N PHE A 44 -3.01 -1.74 -10.65
CA PHE A 44 -2.67 -1.89 -9.23
C PHE A 44 -1.27 -1.35 -8.96
N GLY A 45 -0.93 -1.22 -7.67
CA GLY A 45 0.41 -0.86 -7.24
C GLY A 45 0.62 -1.15 -5.75
N LEU A 46 1.79 -0.77 -5.26
CA LEU A 46 2.23 -1.01 -3.90
C LEU A 46 2.73 0.30 -3.28
N ILE A 47 2.34 0.56 -2.04
CA ILE A 47 2.92 1.62 -1.22
C ILE A 47 3.63 0.95 -0.06
N ILE A 48 4.91 1.27 0.13
CA ILE A 48 5.69 0.83 1.30
C ILE A 48 5.95 2.08 2.15
N ALA A 49 5.58 2.04 3.41
CA ALA A 49 5.65 3.17 4.32
C ALA A 49 6.34 2.80 5.64
N GLU A 50 7.17 3.71 6.13
CA GLU A 50 7.67 3.71 7.50
C GLU A 50 6.68 4.51 8.37
N THR A 51 6.24 3.91 9.48
CA THR A 51 5.30 4.54 10.39
C THR A 51 5.77 4.44 11.85
N ASP A 52 5.20 5.27 12.72
CA ASP A 52 5.39 5.21 14.17
C ASP A 52 5.00 3.86 14.80
N LYS A 53 4.16 3.07 14.13
CA LYS A 53 3.69 1.75 14.62
C LYS A 53 4.46 0.57 14.05
N GLY A 54 5.33 0.80 13.08
CA GLY A 54 6.04 -0.23 12.33
C GLY A 54 5.94 -0.05 10.81
N PRO A 55 6.62 -0.92 10.04
CA PRO A 55 6.54 -0.89 8.59
C PRO A 55 5.14 -1.31 8.10
N LEU A 56 4.71 -0.69 6.99
CA LEU A 56 3.38 -0.87 6.41
C LEU A 56 3.49 -1.02 4.90
N ALA A 57 2.87 -2.05 4.35
CA ALA A 57 2.80 -2.29 2.92
C ALA A 57 1.34 -2.29 2.49
N ILE A 58 0.96 -1.43 1.54
CA ILE A 58 -0.41 -1.32 1.02
C ILE A 58 -0.43 -1.65 -0.46
N ARG A 59 -1.01 -2.79 -0.80
CA ARG A 59 -1.36 -3.11 -2.18
C ARG A 59 -2.69 -2.45 -2.52
N TRP A 60 -2.73 -1.66 -3.58
CA TRP A 60 -3.95 -1.02 -4.06
C TRP A 60 -4.29 -1.48 -5.47
N SER A 61 -5.58 -1.53 -5.82
CA SER A 61 -6.04 -1.81 -7.18
C SER A 61 -7.23 -0.94 -7.59
N LEU A 62 -7.41 -0.75 -8.90
CA LEU A 62 -8.55 -0.02 -9.43
C LEU A 62 -9.86 -0.78 -9.16
N GLY A 63 -10.89 -0.02 -8.77
CA GLY A 63 -12.21 -0.54 -8.40
C GLY A 63 -13.31 0.48 -8.63
N LYS A 64 -14.52 0.17 -8.15
CA LYS A 64 -15.72 1.02 -8.30
C LYS A 64 -15.93 2.01 -7.15
N GLU A 65 -15.30 1.74 -6.02
CA GLU A 65 -15.36 2.56 -4.82
C GLU A 65 -14.03 2.48 -4.07
N PHE A 66 -13.84 3.40 -3.13
CA PHE A 66 -12.65 3.38 -2.30
C PHE A 66 -12.88 2.55 -1.04
N GLU A 67 -12.01 1.58 -0.83
CA GLU A 67 -11.95 0.78 0.38
C GLU A 67 -10.50 0.74 0.87
N LEU A 68 -10.29 0.71 2.18
CA LEU A 68 -8.97 0.48 2.78
C LEU A 68 -9.11 -0.39 4.02
N ARG A 69 -8.46 -1.55 3.99
CA ARG A 69 -8.32 -2.48 5.12
C ARG A 69 -6.85 -2.53 5.51
N ILE A 70 -6.58 -2.62 6.81
CA ILE A 70 -5.24 -2.72 7.37
C ILE A 70 -5.31 -3.76 8.47
N GLU A 71 -4.34 -4.66 8.49
CA GLU A 71 -4.19 -5.70 9.50
C GLU A 71 -2.73 -5.85 9.91
N GLU A 72 -2.52 -6.23 11.17
CA GLU A 72 -1.20 -6.59 11.68
C GLU A 72 -0.86 -8.00 11.20
N ILE A 73 0.36 -8.19 10.71
CA ILE A 73 0.85 -9.48 10.19
C ILE A 73 2.23 -9.78 10.78
N ASP A 74 2.73 -10.99 10.55
CA ASP A 74 4.11 -11.35 10.88
C ASP A 74 5.11 -10.87 9.82
N GLU A 75 6.40 -10.97 10.14
CA GLU A 75 7.50 -10.47 9.29
C GLU A 75 7.60 -11.27 7.99
N ASP A 76 7.48 -12.59 8.04
CA ASP A 76 7.53 -13.46 6.87
C ASP A 76 6.42 -13.10 5.87
N ALA A 77 5.17 -12.95 6.32
CA ALA A 77 4.05 -12.56 5.47
C ALA A 77 4.18 -11.15 4.90
N PHE A 78 4.89 -10.25 5.59
CA PHE A 78 5.13 -8.90 5.12
C PHE A 78 6.15 -8.89 3.98
N GLU A 79 7.24 -9.64 4.14
CA GLU A 79 8.27 -9.82 3.12
C GLU A 79 7.66 -10.45 1.87
N ASP A 80 6.91 -11.56 2.02
CA ASP A 80 6.21 -12.24 0.92
C ASP A 80 5.29 -11.27 0.14
N LEU A 81 4.48 -10.47 0.85
CA LEU A 81 3.58 -9.49 0.21
C LEU A 81 4.33 -8.47 -0.62
N VAL A 82 5.45 -7.95 -0.10
CA VAL A 82 6.27 -6.94 -0.76
C VAL A 82 6.96 -7.55 -1.97
N GLU A 83 7.64 -8.68 -1.81
CA GLU A 83 8.38 -9.36 -2.88
C GLU A 83 7.45 -9.75 -4.02
N GLU A 84 6.37 -10.50 -3.75
CA GLU A 84 5.43 -10.94 -4.79
C GLU A 84 4.85 -9.74 -5.56
N THR A 85 4.44 -8.68 -4.85
CA THR A 85 3.83 -7.53 -5.50
C THR A 85 4.85 -6.76 -6.35
N LEU A 86 6.10 -6.66 -5.90
CA LEU A 86 7.17 -6.03 -6.66
C LEU A 86 7.54 -6.86 -7.90
N ASP A 87 7.56 -8.18 -7.82
CA ASP A 87 7.79 -9.05 -8.97
C ASP A 87 6.71 -8.84 -10.04
N TYR A 88 5.44 -8.77 -9.63
CA TYR A 88 4.33 -8.46 -10.56
C TYR A 88 4.44 -7.07 -11.20
N ILE A 89 4.97 -6.06 -10.49
CA ILE A 89 5.14 -4.69 -11.01
C ILE A 89 6.40 -4.59 -11.88
N GLY A 90 7.47 -5.28 -11.50
CA GLY A 90 8.79 -5.24 -12.12
C GLY A 90 8.87 -6.02 -13.42
N GLY A 91 8.09 -7.09 -13.55
CA GLY A 91 7.93 -7.83 -14.81
C GLY A 91 9.25 -8.39 -15.37
N ASP A 92 10.06 -9.04 -14.53
CA ASP A 92 11.15 -9.93 -14.97
C ASP A 92 10.95 -11.34 -14.39
#